data_AF-A0A3E1E7S9-F1
#
_entry.id   AF-A0A3E1E7S9-F1
#
_cell.length_a   1.000
_cell.length_b   1.000
_cell.length_c   1.000
_cell.angle_alpha   90.00
_cell.angle_beta   90.00
_cell.angle_gamma   90.00
#
_symmetry.space_group_name_H-M   'P 1'
#
loop_
_entity.id
_entity.type
_entity.pdbx_description
1 polymer ?
#
loop_
_entity_poly.entity_id
_entity_poly.type
_entity_poly.pdbx_seq_one_letter_code
_entity_poly.pdbx_strand_id
1 'polypeptide(L)'
;MLGASRIGPDLTNVGSEKWRNEPENDTLRPEKRDRAWQLKHLYYPKAVVKDSNMPSYAYLFEERKISGHPSTDALVLPANLAPKAGFEIVPSADAKALVSYLASLNRSSPLKEAGVIAVAAPVKK
;
A
#
# COMPACT_ATOMS: atom_id res chain seq x y z
N MET A 1 7.18 -10.99 12.58
CA MET A 1 6.41 -11.14 11.34
C MET A 1 5.36 -12.20 11.59
N LEU A 2 4.07 -11.89 11.41
CA LEU A 2 3.01 -12.89 11.56
C LEU A 2 2.36 -13.09 10.19
N GLY A 3 2.71 -14.22 9.60
CA GLY A 3 2.35 -14.70 8.28
C GLY A 3 3.21 -15.93 8.04
N ALA A 4 2.62 -17.04 7.59
CA ALA A 4 3.35 -18.31 7.51
C ALA A 4 4.24 -18.43 6.26
N SER A 5 3.98 -17.65 5.22
CA SER A 5 4.72 -17.67 3.96
C SER A 5 4.78 -16.29 3.32
N ARG A 6 5.76 -16.07 2.45
CA ARG A 6 5.96 -14.83 1.68
C ARG A 6 6.09 -15.15 0.21
N ILE A 7 4.99 -15.00 -0.53
CA ILE A 7 5.00 -14.97 -1.99
C ILE A 7 5.25 -13.54 -2.50
N GLY A 8 4.81 -12.55 -1.74
CA GLY A 8 5.11 -11.13 -1.95
C GLY A 8 5.84 -10.51 -0.75
N PRO A 9 6.12 -9.20 -0.83
CA PRO A 9 6.61 -8.39 0.28
C PRO A 9 5.82 -8.53 1.57
N ASP A 10 6.49 -8.31 2.71
CA ASP A 10 5.77 -8.10 3.97
C ASP A 10 4.93 -6.81 3.95
N LEU A 11 3.75 -6.88 4.55
CA LEU A 11 2.78 -5.79 4.59
C LEU A 11 2.75 -5.03 5.92
N THR A 12 3.48 -5.47 6.95
CA THR A 12 3.42 -4.93 8.32
C THR A 12 3.66 -3.42 8.35
N ASN A 13 4.53 -2.92 7.46
CA ASN A 13 4.87 -1.50 7.31
C ASN A 13 4.60 -1.02 5.88
N VAL A 14 3.55 -1.51 5.22
CA VAL A 14 3.24 -1.09 3.84
C VAL A 14 2.79 0.37 3.78
N GLY A 15 2.18 0.88 4.86
CA GLY A 15 1.71 2.26 5.03
C GLY A 15 2.70 3.21 5.71
N SER A 16 3.93 2.78 6.00
CA SER A 16 4.97 3.69 6.50
C SER A 16 5.41 4.68 5.42
N GLU A 17 5.73 5.91 5.83
CA GLU A 17 6.29 6.94 4.93
C GLU A 17 7.57 6.44 4.25
N LYS A 18 8.44 5.78 5.02
CA LYS A 18 9.62 5.08 4.52
C LYS A 18 9.19 3.72 3.98
N TRP A 19 9.22 3.57 2.65
CA TRP A 19 8.90 2.34 1.92
C TRP A 19 9.42 1.06 2.62
N ARG A 20 8.50 0.18 3.07
CA ARG A 20 8.75 -1.18 3.65
C ARG A 20 9.89 -1.32 4.69
N ASN A 21 10.43 -0.20 5.18
CA ASN A 21 11.75 -0.15 5.82
C ASN A 21 12.86 -0.82 4.98
N GLU A 22 12.80 -0.67 3.66
CA GLU A 22 13.76 -1.21 2.72
C GLU A 22 14.82 -0.19 2.29
N PRO A 23 15.97 -0.67 1.76
CA PRO A 23 17.04 0.20 1.30
C PRO A 23 16.56 1.24 0.28
N GLU A 24 17.09 2.46 0.36
CA GLU A 24 16.72 3.53 -0.57
C GLU A 24 17.13 3.25 -2.02
N ASN A 25 18.09 2.34 -2.22
CA ASN A 25 18.58 1.91 -3.53
C ASN A 25 17.79 0.73 -4.13
N ASP A 26 16.65 0.34 -3.56
CA ASP A 26 15.78 -0.67 -4.18
C ASP A 26 15.24 -0.16 -5.52
N THR A 27 15.61 -0.85 -6.60
CA THR A 27 15.22 -0.53 -7.98
C THR A 27 13.71 -0.69 -8.23
N LEU A 28 13.00 -1.41 -7.37
CA LEU A 28 11.55 -1.63 -7.44
C LEU A 28 10.76 -0.64 -6.57
N ARG A 29 11.44 0.29 -5.90
CA ARG A 29 10.80 1.32 -5.08
C ARG A 29 10.11 2.37 -5.97
N PRO A 30 8.79 2.57 -5.86
CA PRO A 30 8.11 3.70 -6.48
C PRO A 30 8.49 4.99 -5.78
N GLU A 31 8.45 6.10 -6.52
CA GLU A 31 8.71 7.44 -5.99
C GLU A 31 7.80 7.77 -4.79
N LYS A 32 6.51 7.42 -4.90
CA LYS A 32 5.52 7.53 -3.82
C LYS A 32 4.61 6.32 -3.82
N ARG A 33 4.41 5.71 -2.65
CA ARG A 33 3.42 4.65 -2.41
C ARG A 33 2.15 5.24 -1.79
N ASP A 34 1.53 6.15 -2.51
CA ASP A 34 0.29 6.79 -2.07
C ASP A 34 -0.94 5.91 -2.39
N ARG A 35 -2.13 6.43 -2.07
CA ARG A 35 -3.39 5.72 -2.34
C ARG A 35 -3.57 5.42 -3.83
N ALA A 36 -3.17 6.33 -4.71
CA ALA A 36 -3.29 6.15 -6.16
C ALA A 36 -2.40 5.00 -6.65
N TRP A 37 -1.17 4.92 -6.16
CA TRP A 37 -0.28 3.79 -6.44
C TRP A 37 -0.89 2.46 -5.99
N GLN A 38 -1.42 2.41 -4.76
CA GLN A 38 -2.02 1.18 -4.20
C GLN A 38 -3.24 0.72 -5.00
N LEU A 39 -4.12 1.64 -5.41
CA LEU A 39 -5.28 1.32 -6.24
C LEU A 39 -4.86 0.78 -7.61
N LYS A 40 -3.85 1.39 -8.24
CA LYS A 40 -3.31 0.91 -9.52
C LYS A 40 -2.65 -0.46 -9.40
N HIS A 41 -1.91 -0.68 -8.30
CA HIS A 41 -1.30 -1.97 -7.99
C HIS A 41 -2.37 -3.06 -7.79
N LEU A 42 -3.47 -2.78 -7.09
CA LEU A 42 -4.58 -3.73 -6.93
C LEU A 42 -5.28 -4.03 -8.25
N TYR A 43 -5.56 -3.01 -9.06
CA TYR A 43 -6.25 -3.18 -10.33
C TYR A 43 -5.41 -3.98 -11.34
N TYR A 44 -4.17 -3.56 -11.57
CA TYR A 44 -3.26 -4.24 -12.49
C TYR A 44 -1.82 -4.17 -11.95
N PRO A 45 -1.37 -5.16 -11.16
CA PRO A 45 -0.09 -5.11 -10.45
C PRO A 45 1.11 -4.84 -11.37
N LYS A 46 1.08 -5.44 -12.57
CA LYS A 46 2.12 -5.29 -13.60
C LYS A 46 2.21 -3.89 -14.22
N ALA A 47 1.25 -3.01 -13.97
CA ALA A 47 1.30 -1.62 -14.44
C ALA A 47 2.28 -0.77 -13.63
N VAL A 48 2.55 -1.16 -12.38
CA VAL A 48 3.42 -0.41 -11.47
C VAL A 48 4.66 -1.21 -11.07
N VAL A 49 4.56 -2.54 -11.04
CA VAL A 49 5.68 -3.45 -10.76
C VAL A 49 5.70 -4.51 -11.86
N LYS A 50 6.54 -4.32 -12.88
CA LYS A 50 6.55 -5.13 -14.13
C LYS A 50 6.62 -6.64 -13.87
N ASP A 51 7.44 -7.05 -12.90
CA ASP A 51 7.68 -8.45 -12.56
C ASP A 51 6.83 -8.93 -11.37
N SER A 52 5.69 -8.27 -11.09
CA SER A 52 4.80 -8.66 -10.00
C SER A 52 4.11 -9.99 -10.27
N ASN A 53 4.19 -10.89 -9.31
CA ASN A 53 3.44 -12.15 -9.23
C ASN A 53 2.09 -11.99 -8.50
N MET A 54 1.74 -10.78 -8.07
CA MET A 54 0.44 -10.52 -7.45
C MET A 54 -0.68 -10.70 -8.49
N PRO A 55 -1.78 -11.40 -8.16
CA PRO A 55 -2.93 -11.49 -9.04
C PRO A 55 -3.64 -10.13 -9.16
N SER A 56 -4.35 -9.90 -10.26
CA SER A 56 -5.20 -8.72 -10.42
C SER A 56 -6.45 -8.83 -9.57
N TYR A 57 -6.78 -7.76 -8.85
CA TYR A 57 -8.01 -7.60 -8.05
C TYR A 57 -9.03 -6.73 -8.82
N ALA A 58 -9.09 -6.86 -10.15
CA ALA A 58 -9.98 -6.08 -11.01
C ALA A 58 -11.46 -6.15 -10.61
N TYR A 59 -11.88 -7.24 -9.95
CA TYR A 59 -13.24 -7.41 -9.44
C TYR A 59 -13.63 -6.40 -8.33
N LEU A 60 -12.66 -5.69 -7.73
CA LEU A 60 -12.92 -4.59 -6.79
C LEU A 60 -13.14 -3.23 -7.49
N PHE A 61 -13.18 -3.22 -8.83
CA PHE A 61 -13.31 -2.01 -9.62
C PHE A 61 -14.48 -2.14 -10.59
N GLU A 62 -15.09 -1.01 -10.90
CA GLU A 62 -16.20 -0.92 -11.82
C GLU A 62 -15.77 -0.12 -13.06
N GLU A 63 -15.98 -0.70 -14.24
CA GLU A 63 -15.92 0.04 -15.50
C GLU A 63 -17.30 0.66 -15.75
N ARG A 64 -17.37 1.99 -15.78
CA ARG A 64 -18.63 2.72 -15.99
C ARG A 64 -18.47 3.84 -16.99
N LYS A 65 -19.57 4.27 -17.60
CA LYS A 65 -19.59 5.42 -18.51
C LYS A 65 -19.34 6.71 -17.74
N ILE A 66 -18.56 7.60 -18.33
CA ILE A 66 -18.34 8.94 -17.80
C ILE A 66 -19.63 9.75 -17.97
N SER A 67 -20.18 10.26 -16.87
CA SER A 67 -21.32 11.18 -16.88
C SER A 67 -20.84 12.62 -16.71
N GLY A 68 -20.60 13.30 -17.82
CA GLY A 68 -20.07 14.68 -17.83
C GLY A 68 -18.55 14.70 -17.66
N HIS A 69 -18.07 14.78 -16.41
CA HIS A 69 -16.65 14.79 -16.09
C HIS A 69 -16.20 13.45 -15.48
N PRO A 70 -14.95 13.02 -15.69
CA PRO A 70 -14.39 11.87 -15.01
C PRO A 70 -14.48 12.04 -13.49
N SER A 71 -14.71 10.93 -12.79
CA SER A 71 -14.70 10.87 -11.34
C SER A 71 -13.32 11.24 -10.80
N THR A 72 -13.29 11.94 -9.67
CA THR A 72 -12.07 12.20 -8.90
C THR A 72 -11.38 10.92 -8.43
N ASP A 73 -12.14 9.83 -8.32
CA ASP A 73 -11.65 8.52 -7.88
C ASP A 73 -11.25 7.62 -9.05
N ALA A 74 -11.41 8.06 -10.30
CA ALA A 74 -11.08 7.27 -11.47
C ALA A 74 -9.57 6.96 -11.55
N LEU A 75 -9.23 5.72 -11.93
CA LEU A 75 -7.83 5.31 -12.04
C LEU A 75 -7.16 5.97 -13.25
N VAL A 76 -5.98 6.53 -13.02
CA VAL A 76 -5.10 7.02 -14.08
C VAL A 76 -4.25 5.87 -14.60
N LEU A 77 -4.69 5.26 -15.70
CA LEU A 77 -4.07 4.10 -16.33
C LEU A 77 -3.23 4.50 -17.56
N PRO A 78 -2.14 3.77 -17.87
CA PRO A 78 -1.42 3.95 -19.13
C PRO A 78 -2.31 3.58 -20.32
N ALA A 79 -1.99 4.10 -21.52
CA ALA A 79 -2.84 3.97 -22.70
C ALA A 79 -3.20 2.51 -23.08
N ASN A 80 -2.29 1.56 -22.84
CA ASN A 80 -2.51 0.13 -23.11
C ASN A 80 -3.49 -0.55 -22.14
N LEU A 81 -3.82 0.10 -21.02
CA LEU A 81 -4.79 -0.36 -20.01
C LEU A 81 -5.96 0.62 -19.88
N ALA A 82 -6.05 1.61 -20.77
CA ALA A 82 -7.13 2.57 -20.73
C ALA A 82 -8.46 1.86 -21.07
N PRO A 83 -9.55 2.19 -20.35
CA PRO A 83 -10.87 1.70 -20.70
C PRO A 83 -11.31 2.24 -22.07
N LYS A 84 -12.43 1.74 -22.57
CA LYS A 84 -13.02 2.22 -23.84
C LYS A 84 -13.26 3.72 -23.78
N ALA A 85 -13.23 4.38 -24.95
CA ALA A 85 -13.52 5.80 -25.04
C ALA A 85 -14.87 6.14 -24.39
N GLY A 86 -14.87 7.10 -23.46
CA GLY A 86 -16.06 7.48 -22.68
C GLY A 86 -16.34 6.63 -21.45
N PHE A 87 -15.45 5.70 -21.08
CA PHE A 87 -15.53 4.91 -19.86
C PHE A 87 -14.40 5.27 -18.89
N GLU A 88 -14.64 4.99 -17.61
CA GLU A 88 -13.68 5.14 -16.52
C GLU A 88 -13.67 3.89 -15.64
N ILE A 89 -12.53 3.61 -15.01
CA ILE A 89 -12.39 2.56 -14.00
C ILE A 89 -12.41 3.23 -12.62
N VAL A 90 -13.37 2.87 -11.79
CA VAL A 90 -13.57 3.48 -10.48
C VAL A 90 -13.49 2.41 -9.39
N PRO A 91 -12.77 2.65 -8.28
CA PRO A 91 -12.68 1.70 -7.19
C PRO A 91 -14.00 1.60 -6.43
N SER A 92 -14.38 0.38 -6.08
CA SER A 92 -15.52 0.11 -5.19
C SER A 92 -15.24 0.61 -3.77
N ALA A 93 -16.27 0.60 -2.91
CA ALA A 93 -16.10 0.86 -1.49
C ALA A 93 -15.08 -0.10 -0.84
N ASP A 94 -15.09 -1.38 -1.24
CA ASP A 94 -14.17 -2.40 -0.74
C ASP A 94 -12.73 -2.14 -1.17
N ALA A 95 -12.49 -1.71 -2.42
CA ALA A 95 -11.16 -1.29 -2.86
C ALA A 95 -10.63 -0.13 -2.01
N LYS A 96 -11.46 0.89 -1.76
CA LYS A 96 -11.08 2.06 -0.95
C LYS A 96 -10.81 1.67 0.51
N ALA A 97 -11.62 0.77 1.07
CA ALA A 97 -11.45 0.25 2.41
C ALA A 97 -10.15 -0.56 2.54
N LEU A 98 -9.86 -1.43 1.57
CA LEU A 98 -8.63 -2.21 1.52
C LEU A 98 -7.39 -1.30 1.45
N VAL A 99 -7.38 -0.30 0.57
CA VAL A 99 -6.26 0.65 0.48
C VAL A 99 -6.12 1.47 1.75
N SER A 100 -7.22 1.86 2.39
CA SER A 100 -7.19 2.56 3.68
C SER A 100 -6.64 1.68 4.80
N TYR A 101 -6.97 0.40 4.80
CA TYR A 101 -6.37 -0.59 5.70
C TYR A 101 -4.86 -0.71 5.45
N LEU A 102 -4.43 -0.91 4.20
CA LEU A 102 -3.00 -0.98 3.86
C LEU A 102 -2.25 0.30 4.28
N ALA A 103 -2.84 1.47 4.09
CA ALA A 103 -2.27 2.74 4.50
C ALA A 103 -2.15 2.89 6.04
N SER A 104 -2.98 2.19 6.82
CA SER A 104 -2.90 2.22 8.29
C SER A 104 -1.86 1.25 8.87
N LEU A 105 -1.33 0.31 8.05
CA LEU A 105 -0.30 -0.64 8.47
C LEU A 105 1.06 0.04 8.57
N ASN A 106 1.32 0.62 9.74
CA ASN A 106 2.59 1.21 10.10
C ASN A 106 2.96 0.89 11.55
N ARG A 107 4.01 0.08 11.73
CA ARG A 107 4.62 -0.25 13.03
C ARG A 107 6.05 0.29 13.15
N SER A 108 6.41 1.31 12.37
CA SER A 108 7.75 1.90 12.41
C SER A 108 7.98 2.84 13.60
N SER A 109 6.94 3.13 14.39
CA SER A 109 7.05 3.98 15.58
C SER A 109 7.95 3.33 16.65
N PRO A 110 8.82 4.10 17.32
CA PRO A 110 9.63 3.58 18.39
C PRO A 110 8.76 3.02 19.52
N LEU A 111 9.18 1.90 20.10
CA LEU A 111 8.53 1.35 21.28
C LEU A 111 8.93 2.16 22.50
N LYS A 112 8.03 2.24 23.48
CA LYS A 112 8.39 2.78 24.79
C LYS A 112 9.37 1.82 25.45
N GLU A 113 10.54 2.33 25.81
CA GLU A 113 11.47 1.59 26.66
C GLU A 113 10.78 1.23 27.98
N ALA A 114 11.03 0.01 28.46
CA ALA A 114 10.63 -0.34 29.82
C ALA A 114 11.39 0.59 30.77
N GLY A 115 10.68 1.29 31.66
CA GLY A 115 11.32 2.13 32.66
C GLY A 115 12.33 1.30 33.44
N VAL A 116 13.59 1.73 33.45
CA VAL A 116 14.61 1.09 34.28
C VAL A 116 14.18 1.30 35.73
N ILE A 117 13.77 0.23 36.42
CA ILE A 117 13.63 0.27 37.88
C ILE A 117 15.05 0.41 38.41
N ALA A 118 15.45 1.62 38.78
CA ALA A 118 16.72 1.85 39.43
C ALA A 118 16.73 1.09 40.76
N VAL A 119 17.45 -0.03 40.81
CA VAL A 119 17.70 -0.74 42.07
C VAL A 119 18.67 0.13 42.86
N ALA A 120 18.16 0.79 43.90
CA ALA A 120 18.98 1.60 44.80
C ALA A 120 20.09 0.74 45.42
N ALA A 121 21.34 1.19 45.32
CA ALA A 121 22.49 0.49 45.86
C ALA A 121 22.37 0.35 47.40
N PRO A 122 22.77 -0.79 47.99
CA PRO A 122 22.70 -0.99 49.43
C PRO A 122 23.66 -0.04 50.15
N VAL A 123 23.14 0.68 51.14
CA VAL A 123 23.91 1.54 52.04
C VAL A 123 24.87 0.66 52.84
N LYS A 124 26.18 0.87 52.67
CA LYS A 124 27.21 0.24 53.50
C LYS A 124 27.13 0.82 54.92
N LYS A 125 27.03 -0.07 55.91
CA LYS A 125 27.18 0.22 57.34
C LYS A 125 28.66 0.40 57.70
#